data_AF-A0A520MVH6-F1
#
_entry.id   AF-A0A520MVH6-F1
#
_cell.length_a   1.000
_cell.length_b   1.000
_cell.length_c   1.000
_cell.angle_alpha   90.00
_cell.angle_beta   90.00
_cell.angle_gamma   90.00
#
_symmetry.space_group_name_H-M   'P 1'
#
loop_
_entity.id
_entity.type
_entity.pdbx_description
1 polymer ?
#
loop_
_entity_poly.entity_id
_entity_poly.type
_entity_poly.pdbx_seq_one_letter_code
_entity_poly.pdbx_strand_id
1 'polypeptide(L)'
;MNKESTSKTLDNLKWLLALAVFAFAVVGNSYFIEIPFLYRVIGVLVLFIIGLGIIAVTNFGSNAIKLMKESRTEIRKVVWPTRMETTQTFMVVFASIVVLCLFFWGLESLLSFLTGLVLG
;
A
#
# COMPACT_ATOMS: atom_id res chain seq x y z
N MET A 1 -10.82 -32.23 23.43
CA MET A 1 -11.13 -30.79 23.31
C MET A 1 -9.88 -29.93 23.63
N ASN A 2 -8.73 -30.14 22.96
CA ASN A 2 -7.48 -29.45 23.31
C ASN A 2 -6.52 -29.18 22.11
N LYS A 3 -7.01 -29.23 20.85
CA LYS A 3 -6.15 -28.99 19.67
C LYS A 3 -6.11 -27.52 19.22
N GLU A 4 -7.10 -26.70 19.59
CA GLU A 4 -7.18 -25.28 19.20
C GLU A 4 -6.43 -24.33 20.15
N SER A 5 -6.25 -24.69 21.42
CA SER A 5 -5.54 -23.88 22.41
C SER A 5 -4.03 -23.91 22.18
N THR A 6 -3.48 -25.09 21.86
CA THR A 6 -2.04 -25.28 21.63
C THR A 6 -1.55 -24.60 20.34
N SER A 7 -2.36 -24.51 19.28
CA SER A 7 -1.96 -23.82 18.05
C SER A 7 -1.86 -22.30 18.24
N LYS A 8 -2.80 -21.70 18.98
CA LYS A 8 -2.78 -20.25 19.29
C LYS A 8 -1.60 -19.84 20.16
N THR A 9 -1.23 -20.64 21.16
CA THR A 9 -0.05 -20.33 22.01
C THR A 9 1.26 -20.47 21.25
N LEU A 10 1.37 -21.45 20.35
CA LEU A 10 2.54 -21.60 19.48
C LEU A 10 2.68 -20.45 18.47
N ASP A 11 1.58 -19.96 17.89
CA ASP A 11 1.63 -18.80 16.99
C ASP A 11 1.99 -17.50 17.71
N ASN A 12 1.46 -17.28 18.92
CA ASN A 12 1.84 -16.14 19.75
C ASN A 12 3.33 -16.18 20.14
N LEU A 13 3.86 -17.38 20.41
CA LEU A 13 5.29 -17.57 20.71
C LEU A 13 6.17 -17.25 19.48
N LYS A 14 5.77 -17.69 18.28
CA LYS A 14 6.47 -17.34 17.03
C LYS A 14 6.46 -15.83 16.77
N TRP A 15 5.35 -15.15 17.07
CA TRP A 15 5.26 -13.69 16.98
C TRP A 15 6.20 -12.98 17.94
N LEU A 16 6.25 -13.44 19.20
CA LEU A 16 7.16 -12.88 20.20
C LEU A 16 8.63 -13.11 19.81
N LEU A 17 8.95 -14.28 19.26
CA LEU A 17 10.29 -14.62 18.77
C LEU A 17 10.67 -13.76 17.55
N ALA A 18 9.76 -13.55 16.59
CA ALA A 18 9.99 -12.66 15.46
C ALA A 18 10.25 -11.22 15.93
N LEU A 19 9.43 -10.69 16.84
CA LEU A 19 9.59 -9.35 17.40
C LEU A 19 10.93 -9.20 18.12
N ALA A 20 11.36 -10.22 18.85
CA ALA A 20 12.67 -10.25 19.50
C ALA A 20 13.82 -10.21 18.48
N VAL A 21 13.72 -10.94 17.35
CA VAL A 21 14.74 -10.88 16.28
C VAL A 21 14.82 -9.49 15.65
N PHE A 22 13.69 -8.83 15.38
CA PHE A 22 13.70 -7.46 14.86
C PHE A 22 14.25 -6.46 15.86
N ALA A 23 13.87 -6.56 17.14
CA ALA A 23 14.41 -5.71 18.20
C ALA A 23 15.94 -5.90 18.30
N PHE A 24 16.42 -7.14 18.23
CA PHE A 24 17.85 -7.45 18.23
C PHE A 24 18.57 -6.88 17.01
N ALA A 25 17.94 -6.90 15.82
CA ALA A 25 18.50 -6.28 14.62
C ALA A 25 18.64 -4.75 14.77
N VAL A 26 17.64 -4.07 15.35
CA VAL A 26 17.67 -2.62 15.57
C VAL A 26 18.70 -2.23 16.63
N VAL A 27 18.73 -2.97 17.74
CA VAL A 27 19.67 -2.73 18.84
C VAL A 27 21.10 -3.07 18.41
N GLY A 28 21.33 -4.22 17.76
CA GLY A 28 22.64 -4.55 17.21
C GLY A 28 23.14 -3.46 16.25
N ASN A 29 22.27 -2.97 15.38
CA ASN A 29 22.57 -1.85 14.50
C ASN A 29 22.95 -0.57 15.26
N SER A 30 22.34 -0.26 16.41
CA SER A 30 22.69 0.95 17.19
C SER A 30 23.99 0.81 17.99
N TYR A 31 24.40 -0.39 18.41
CA TYR A 31 25.64 -0.60 19.15
C TYR A 31 26.88 -0.67 18.24
N PHE A 32 26.76 -1.24 17.04
CA PHE A 32 27.87 -1.37 16.09
C PHE A 32 28.09 -0.12 15.21
N ILE A 33 28.25 1.05 15.83
CA ILE A 33 28.50 2.32 15.13
C ILE A 33 29.94 2.40 14.60
N GLU A 34 30.89 1.73 15.25
CA GLU A 34 32.32 1.79 14.94
C GLU A 34 32.76 0.86 13.79
N ILE A 35 31.86 0.01 13.29
CA ILE A 35 32.13 -0.94 12.19
C ILE A 35 31.85 -0.27 10.84
N PRO A 36 32.65 -0.53 9.78
CA PRO A 36 32.34 -0.07 8.43
C PRO A 36 30.91 -0.40 7.98
N PHE A 37 30.26 0.60 7.36
CA PHE A 37 28.84 0.60 7.00
C PHE A 37 28.36 -0.69 6.29
N LEU A 38 29.19 -1.25 5.40
CA LEU A 38 28.83 -2.43 4.60
C LEU A 38 28.53 -3.67 5.46
N TYR A 39 29.35 -3.94 6.48
CA TYR A 39 29.19 -5.13 7.34
C TYR A 39 27.95 -5.04 8.23
N ARG A 40 27.64 -3.83 8.71
CA ARG A 40 26.44 -3.55 9.50
C ARG A 40 25.16 -3.79 8.69
N VAL A 41 25.11 -3.29 7.45
CA VAL A 41 23.94 -3.47 6.57
C VAL A 41 23.71 -4.94 6.23
N ILE A 42 24.77 -5.70 5.96
CA ILE A 42 24.67 -7.14 5.71
C ILE A 42 24.15 -7.88 6.95
N GLY A 43 24.66 -7.59 8.14
CA GLY A 43 24.18 -8.20 9.39
C GLY A 43 22.70 -7.93 9.66
N VAL A 44 22.26 -6.69 9.46
CA VAL A 44 20.84 -6.32 9.59
C VAL A 44 19.99 -7.03 8.54
N LEU A 45 20.43 -7.09 7.28
CA LEU A 45 19.73 -7.81 6.21
C LEU A 45 19.53 -9.28 6.54
N VAL A 46 20.56 -9.96 7.05
CA VAL A 46 20.47 -11.37 7.44
C VAL A 46 19.46 -11.57 8.57
N LEU A 47 19.52 -10.75 9.62
CA LEU A 47 18.55 -10.82 10.73
C LEU A 47 17.13 -10.49 10.28
N PHE A 48 16.98 -9.54 9.36
CA PHE A 48 15.69 -9.18 8.77
C PHE A 48 15.09 -10.33 7.96
N ILE A 49 15.90 -11.02 7.15
CA ILE A 49 15.49 -12.22 6.39
C ILE A 49 15.05 -13.34 7.35
N ILE A 50 15.80 -13.56 8.44
CA ILE A 50 15.45 -14.56 9.47
C ILE A 50 14.11 -14.20 10.13
N GLY A 51 13.92 -12.93 10.51
CA GLY A 51 12.66 -12.44 11.08
C GLY A 51 11.47 -12.63 10.14
N LEU A 52 11.64 -12.33 8.85
CA LEU A 52 10.63 -12.59 7.82
C LEU A 52 10.34 -14.08 7.65
N GLY A 53 11.37 -14.95 7.72
CA GLY A 53 11.20 -16.40 7.68
C GLY A 53 10.34 -16.93 8.83
N ILE A 54 10.56 -16.42 10.05
CA ILE A 54 9.78 -16.80 11.24
C ILE A 54 8.31 -16.35 11.10
N ILE A 55 8.08 -15.13 10.59
CA ILE A 55 6.73 -14.62 10.34
C ILE A 55 6.03 -15.46 9.25
N ALA A 56 6.74 -15.82 8.18
CA ALA A 56 6.19 -16.61 7.08
C ALA A 56 5.69 -18.00 7.51
N VAL A 57 6.35 -18.63 8.49
CA VAL A 57 5.98 -19.95 9.06
C VAL A 57 4.86 -19.85 10.12
N THR A 58 4.45 -18.63 10.50
CA THR A 58 3.31 -18.40 11.39
C THR A 58 1.99 -18.58 10.64
N ASN A 59 0.91 -18.99 11.33
CA ASN A 59 -0.41 -19.19 10.70
C ASN A 59 -0.90 -17.96 9.90
N PHE A 60 -0.59 -16.75 10.37
CA PHE A 60 -0.84 -15.51 9.63
C PHE A 60 -0.01 -15.41 8.33
N GLY A 61 1.28 -15.73 8.38
CA GLY A 61 2.19 -15.67 7.22
C GLY A 61 1.81 -16.67 6.12
N SER A 62 1.51 -17.91 6.50
CA SER A 62 1.06 -18.94 5.55
C SER A 62 -0.26 -18.54 4.87
N ASN A 63 -1.21 -18.00 5.64
CA ASN A 63 -2.48 -17.50 5.09
C ASN A 63 -2.26 -16.30 4.16
N ALA A 64 -1.37 -15.36 4.51
CA ALA A 64 -1.03 -14.23 3.64
C ALA A 64 -0.40 -14.68 2.31
N ILE A 65 0.51 -15.67 2.35
CA ILE A 65 1.12 -16.24 1.13
C ILE A 65 0.07 -16.95 0.28
N LYS A 66 -0.86 -17.68 0.91
CA LYS A 66 -1.99 -18.33 0.23
C LYS A 66 -2.90 -17.28 -0.44
N LEU A 67 -3.26 -16.22 0.26
CA LEU A 67 -4.04 -15.10 -0.27
C LEU A 67 -3.33 -14.40 -1.44
N MET A 68 -2.01 -14.20 -1.36
CA MET A 68 -1.23 -13.66 -2.49
C MET A 68 -1.31 -14.57 -3.72
N LYS A 69 -1.27 -15.89 -3.51
CA LYS A 69 -1.39 -16.87 -4.61
C LYS A 69 -2.79 -16.86 -5.23
N GLU A 70 -3.83 -16.80 -4.41
CA GLU A 70 -5.23 -16.73 -4.84
C GLU A 70 -5.57 -15.38 -5.50
N SER A 71 -5.05 -14.27 -4.98
CA SER A 71 -5.19 -12.94 -5.58
C SER A 71 -4.61 -12.88 -6.99
N ARG A 72 -3.49 -13.57 -7.25
CA ARG A 72 -2.95 -13.69 -8.62
C ARG A 72 -3.88 -14.42 -9.58
N THR A 73 -4.65 -15.39 -9.09
CA THR A 73 -5.66 -16.06 -9.93
C THR A 73 -6.88 -15.18 -10.18
N GLU A 74 -7.27 -14.32 -9.23
CA GLU A 74 -8.36 -13.35 -9.42
C GLU A 74 -7.96 -12.17 -10.31
N ILE A 75 -6.72 -11.70 -10.22
CA ILE A 75 -6.18 -10.66 -11.13
C ILE A 75 -6.26 -11.10 -12.59
N ARG A 76 -6.11 -12.39 -12.87
CA ARG A 76 -6.28 -12.93 -14.23
C ARG A 76 -7.73 -12.93 -14.71
N LYS A 77 -8.71 -12.86 -13.80
CA LYS A 77 -10.13 -12.71 -14.13
C LYS A 77 -10.53 -11.25 -14.32
N VAL A 78 -9.65 -10.30 -14.01
CA VAL A 78 -9.88 -8.88 -14.31
C VAL A 78 -9.83 -8.73 -15.82
N VAL A 79 -11.01 -8.71 -16.42
CA VAL A 79 -11.19 -8.29 -17.80
C VAL A 79 -10.94 -6.80 -17.81
N TRP A 80 -9.76 -6.40 -18.28
CA TRP A 80 -9.46 -4.99 -18.46
C TRP A 80 -10.40 -4.42 -19.52
N PRO A 81 -10.99 -3.23 -19.25
CA PRO A 81 -11.94 -2.62 -20.15
C PRO A 81 -11.31 -2.41 -21.52
N THR A 82 -12.10 -2.60 -22.57
CA THR A 82 -11.64 -2.34 -23.93
C THR A 82 -11.43 -0.83 -24.13
N ARG A 83 -10.57 -0.44 -25.09
CA ARG A 83 -10.34 0.99 -25.36
C ARG A 83 -11.64 1.73 -25.71
N MET A 84 -12.58 1.04 -26.34
CA MET A 84 -13.88 1.60 -26.72
C MET A 84 -14.72 2.00 -25.50
N GLU A 85 -14.80 1.13 -24.49
CA GLU A 85 -15.53 1.42 -23.23
C GLU A 85 -14.89 2.58 -22.47
N THR A 86 -13.55 2.59 -22.41
CA THR A 86 -12.80 3.64 -21.72
C THR A 86 -12.99 5.00 -22.41
N THR A 87 -12.93 5.04 -23.74
CA THR A 87 -13.14 6.27 -24.51
C THR A 87 -14.59 6.76 -24.41
N GLN A 88 -15.58 5.86 -24.34
CA GLN A 88 -16.99 6.25 -24.17
C GLN A 88 -17.21 6.93 -22.82
N THR A 89 -16.74 6.34 -21.72
CA THR A 89 -16.85 6.96 -20.39
C THR A 89 -16.06 8.28 -20.33
N PHE A 90 -14.85 8.31 -20.90
CA PHE A 90 -14.07 9.54 -21.01
C PHE A 90 -14.82 10.63 -21.76
N MET A 91 -15.45 10.33 -22.90
CA MET A 91 -16.16 11.32 -23.71
C MET A 91 -17.37 11.90 -22.97
N VAL A 92 -18.10 11.07 -22.21
CA VAL A 92 -19.21 11.53 -21.35
C VAL A 92 -18.71 12.49 -20.26
N VAL A 93 -17.65 12.11 -19.54
CA VAL A 93 -17.06 12.95 -18.47
C VAL A 93 -16.42 14.21 -19.06
N PHE A 94 -15.76 14.11 -20.21
CA PHE A 94 -15.16 15.24 -20.91
C PHE A 94 -16.23 16.25 -21.35
N ALA A 95 -17.34 15.78 -21.90
CA ALA A 95 -18.46 16.64 -22.28
C ALA A 95 -19.04 17.39 -21.07
N SER A 96 -19.19 16.74 -19.91
CA SER A 96 -19.69 17.43 -18.70
C SER A 96 -18.71 18.48 -18.19
N ILE A 97 -17.40 18.23 -18.26
CA ILE A 97 -16.35 19.21 -17.92
C ILE A 97 -16.41 20.42 -18.84
N VAL A 98 -16.54 20.21 -20.16
CA VAL A 98 -16.62 21.32 -21.14
C VAL A 98 -17.83 22.21 -20.86
N VAL A 99 -19.00 21.63 -20.56
CA VAL A 99 -20.19 22.40 -20.20
C VAL A 99 -19.97 23.23 -18.94
N LEU A 100 -19.37 22.64 -17.89
CA LEU A 100 -19.05 23.35 -16.65
C LEU A 100 -18.04 24.49 -16.86
N CYS A 101 -17.00 24.26 -17.67
CA CYS A 101 -16.02 25.29 -18.02
C CYS A 101 -16.68 26.47 -18.73
N LEU A 102 -17.56 26.21 -19.72
CA LEU A 102 -18.28 27.28 -20.42
C LEU A 102 -19.23 28.04 -19.49
N PHE A 103 -19.92 27.34 -18.59
CA PHE A 103 -20.80 27.96 -17.61
C PHE A 103 -20.04 28.89 -16.65
N PHE A 104 -18.94 28.41 -16.06
CA PHE A 104 -18.12 29.24 -15.17
C PHE A 104 -17.45 30.40 -15.90
N TRP A 105 -16.97 30.19 -17.12
CA TRP A 105 -16.40 31.27 -17.92
C TRP A 105 -17.43 32.36 -18.22
N GLY A 106 -18.67 31.98 -18.54
CA GLY A 106 -19.77 32.93 -18.72
C GLY A 106 -20.09 33.71 -17.44
N LEU A 107 -20.13 33.03 -16.29
CA LEU A 107 -20.34 33.67 -14.99
C LEU A 107 -19.22 34.65 -14.63
N GLU A 108 -17.95 34.27 -14.82
CA GLU A 108 -16.82 35.16 -14.54
C GLU A 108 -16.82 36.38 -15.47
N SER A 109 -17.10 36.19 -16.77
CA SER A 109 -17.21 37.30 -17.71
C SER A 109 -18.34 38.25 -17.34
N LEU A 110 -19.49 37.71 -16.90
CA LEU A 110 -20.63 38.51 -16.45
C LEU A 110 -20.29 39.28 -15.17
N LEU A 111 -19.72 38.60 -14.17
CA LEU A 111 -19.32 39.24 -12.91
C LEU A 111 -18.28 40.33 -13.15
N SER A 112 -17.27 40.08 -13.99
CA SER A 112 -16.27 41.08 -14.38
C SER A 112 -16.90 42.30 -15.06
N PHE A 113 -17.91 42.09 -15.91
CA PHE A 113 -18.65 43.19 -16.54
C PHE A 113 -19.43 44.00 -15.51
N LEU A 114 -20.16 43.35 -14.59
CA LEU A 114 -20.88 44.04 -13.51
C LEU A 114 -19.94 44.80 -12.59
N THR A 115 -18.82 44.21 -12.16
CA THR A 115 -17.86 44.90 -11.30
C THR A 115 -17.19 46.07 -12.02
N GLY A 116 -16.95 45.96 -13.33
CA GLY A 116 -16.44 47.07 -14.14
C GLY A 116 -17.44 48.22 -14.28
N LEU A 117 -18.75 47.93 -14.29
CA LEU A 117 -19.82 48.93 -14.26
C LEU A 117 -20.00 49.59 -12.88
N VAL A 118 -19.64 48.89 -11.80
CA VAL A 118 -19.83 49.37 -10.41
C VAL A 118 -18.59 50.09 -9.88
N LEU A 119 -17.38 49.64 -10.23
CA LEU A 119 -16.10 50.26 -9.84
C LEU A 119 -15.64 51.33 -10.84
N GLY A 120 -16.30 51.43 -11.99
CA GLY A 120 -16.22 52.53 -12.95
C GLY A 120 -17.30 53.56 -12.68
#